data_AF-A0A3C1BGS9-F1
#
_entry.id   AF-A0A3C1BGS9-F1
#
_cell.length_a   1.000
_cell.length_b   1.000
_cell.length_c   1.000
_cell.angle_alpha   90.00
_cell.angle_beta   90.00
_cell.angle_gamma   90.00
#
_symmetry.space_group_name_H-M   'P 1'
#
loop_
_entity.id
_entity.type
_entity.pdbx_description
1 polymer ?
#
loop_
_entity_poly.entity_id
_entity_poly.type
_entity_poly.pdbx_seq_one_letter_code
_entity_poly.pdbx_strand_id
1 'polypeptide(L)'
;MEKNDEDGKPINGYLQDTEELKNKIATFLSEQATKFSTQFDEIKSLLPDATSAGLAAAYQKQKDSYTKPIQLWSIVFFATIFIMTSLGGYIIYRHFQSTKIDTLNDALISLLKDLPFFIPTIWLAAFASKQQSQYKRLKQEYAFKETNAKSFHGHKEQIERLMKEGGADKELLSALVAQLVVITAQNPSNTLDNKSHEDSPPIFKLVEKYFPSFSKGKDKE
;
A
#
# COMPACT_ATOMS: atom_id res chain seq x y z
N MET A 1 -27.39 -22.17 -74.50
CA MET A 1 -28.33 -21.29 -75.23
C MET A 1 -28.18 -19.90 -74.63
N GLU A 2 -27.40 -19.07 -75.30
CA GLU A 2 -27.09 -17.69 -74.90
C GLU A 2 -28.31 -16.82 -75.26
N LYS A 3 -28.94 -16.20 -74.27
CA LYS A 3 -29.98 -15.17 -74.52
C LYS A 3 -29.26 -13.83 -74.49
N ASN A 4 -29.56 -12.98 -75.48
CA ASN A 4 -29.10 -11.60 -75.58
C ASN A 4 -30.31 -10.65 -75.52
N ASP A 5 -30.11 -9.47 -74.94
CA ASP A 5 -31.09 -8.38 -74.92
C ASP A 5 -30.96 -7.50 -76.18
N GLU A 6 -31.97 -6.68 -76.49
CA GLU A 6 -32.15 -5.98 -77.78
C GLU A 6 -30.99 -5.04 -78.20
N ASP A 7 -30.05 -4.71 -77.30
CA ASP A 7 -28.89 -3.82 -77.55
C ASP A 7 -27.53 -4.53 -77.71
N GLY A 8 -27.49 -5.86 -77.86
CA GLY A 8 -26.29 -6.59 -78.29
C GLY A 8 -25.11 -6.60 -77.30
N LYS A 9 -25.30 -6.22 -76.04
CA LYS A 9 -24.32 -6.45 -74.96
C LYS A 9 -24.57 -7.80 -74.28
N PRO A 10 -23.51 -8.59 -74.02
CA PRO A 10 -23.66 -9.90 -73.41
C PRO A 10 -24.26 -9.75 -72.00
N ILE A 11 -25.34 -10.49 -71.73
CA ILE A 11 -26.07 -10.52 -70.43
C ILE A 11 -25.14 -10.98 -69.26
N ASN A 12 -23.96 -11.50 -69.59
CA ASN A 12 -22.97 -11.99 -68.66
C ASN A 12 -22.28 -10.91 -67.80
N GLY A 13 -22.30 -9.63 -68.21
CA GLY A 13 -21.61 -8.55 -67.47
C GLY A 13 -22.20 -8.26 -66.09
N TYR A 14 -23.54 -8.24 -65.97
CA TYR A 14 -24.20 -8.00 -64.68
C TYR A 14 -23.97 -9.14 -63.68
N LEU A 15 -23.93 -10.38 -64.15
CA LEU A 15 -23.63 -11.53 -63.30
C LEU A 15 -22.18 -11.50 -62.83
N GLN A 16 -21.25 -11.14 -63.71
CA GLN A 16 -19.83 -10.99 -63.40
C GLN A 16 -19.59 -9.86 -62.38
N ASP A 17 -20.26 -8.71 -62.53
CA ASP A 17 -20.21 -7.60 -61.58
C ASP A 17 -20.79 -8.00 -60.21
N THR A 18 -21.86 -8.81 -60.17
CA THR A 18 -22.44 -9.30 -58.91
C THR A 18 -21.53 -10.31 -58.19
N GLU A 19 -20.81 -11.14 -58.94
CA GLU A 19 -19.86 -12.12 -58.40
C GLU A 19 -18.58 -11.43 -57.90
N GLU A 20 -18.10 -10.41 -58.62
CA GLU A 20 -17.00 -9.55 -58.19
C GLU A 20 -17.36 -8.75 -56.93
N LEU A 21 -18.58 -8.19 -56.88
CA LEU A 21 -19.09 -7.49 -55.69
C LEU A 21 -19.21 -8.43 -54.49
N LYS A 22 -19.72 -9.65 -54.68
CA LYS A 22 -19.82 -10.67 -53.64
C LYS A 22 -18.45 -11.07 -53.11
N ASN A 23 -17.46 -11.24 -53.99
CA ASN A 23 -16.08 -11.54 -53.62
C ASN A 23 -15.43 -10.37 -52.87
N LYS A 24 -15.66 -9.11 -53.29
CA LYS A 24 -15.20 -7.89 -52.58
C LYS A 24 -15.82 -7.78 -51.18
N ILE A 25 -17.11 -8.08 -51.03
CA ILE A 25 -17.79 -8.10 -49.73
C ILE A 25 -17.22 -9.22 -48.84
N ALA A 26 -17.01 -10.41 -49.39
CA ALA A 26 -16.44 -11.54 -48.65
C ALA A 26 -15.00 -11.26 -48.19
N THR A 27 -14.15 -10.68 -49.06
CA THR A 27 -12.80 -10.26 -48.70
C THR A 27 -12.82 -9.12 -47.68
N PHE A 28 -13.69 -8.12 -47.84
CA PHE A 28 -13.83 -7.04 -46.87
C PHE A 28 -14.29 -7.55 -45.49
N LEU A 29 -15.28 -8.45 -45.44
CA LEU A 29 -15.73 -9.07 -44.18
C LEU A 29 -14.61 -9.90 -43.54
N SER A 30 -13.87 -10.65 -44.34
CA SER A 30 -12.71 -11.42 -43.85
C SER A 30 -11.63 -10.50 -43.29
N GLU A 31 -11.24 -9.45 -44.02
CA GLU A 31 -10.25 -8.46 -43.56
C GLU A 31 -10.71 -7.76 -42.29
N GLN A 32 -11.99 -7.41 -42.20
CA GLN A 32 -12.55 -6.74 -41.04
C GLN A 32 -12.57 -7.68 -39.83
N ALA A 33 -12.94 -8.94 -40.00
CA ALA A 33 -12.88 -9.96 -38.95
C ALA A 33 -11.44 -10.17 -38.45
N THR A 34 -10.46 -10.24 -39.36
CA THR A 34 -9.04 -10.34 -39.00
C THR A 34 -8.58 -9.10 -38.24
N LYS A 35 -8.88 -7.89 -38.73
CA LYS A 35 -8.55 -6.62 -38.04
C LYS A 35 -9.15 -6.55 -36.64
N PHE A 36 -10.42 -6.93 -36.48
CA PHE A 36 -11.08 -6.96 -35.17
C PHE A 36 -10.41 -7.96 -34.23
N SER A 37 -10.10 -9.17 -34.69
CA SER A 37 -9.39 -10.16 -33.87
C SER A 37 -8.03 -9.65 -33.43
N THR A 38 -7.23 -9.09 -34.35
CA THR A 38 -5.91 -8.55 -34.05
C THR A 38 -5.97 -7.42 -33.03
N GLN A 39 -6.89 -6.46 -33.19
CA GLN A 39 -7.07 -5.37 -32.23
C GLN A 39 -7.56 -5.87 -30.87
N PHE A 40 -8.47 -6.85 -30.85
CA PHE A 40 -8.96 -7.43 -29.61
C PHE A 40 -7.85 -8.13 -28.83
N ASP A 41 -6.99 -8.88 -29.52
CA ASP A 41 -5.83 -9.54 -28.92
C ASP A 41 -4.81 -8.53 -28.40
N GLU A 42 -4.58 -7.44 -29.13
CA GLU A 42 -3.71 -6.34 -28.70
C GLU A 42 -4.24 -5.68 -27.41
N ILE A 43 -5.53 -5.34 -27.36
CA ILE A 43 -6.18 -4.80 -26.14
C ILE A 43 -6.05 -5.78 -24.97
N LYS A 44 -6.32 -7.06 -25.22
CA LYS A 44 -6.24 -8.11 -24.19
C LYS A 44 -4.82 -8.27 -23.65
N SER A 45 -3.80 -8.09 -24.50
CA SER A 45 -2.40 -8.14 -24.11
C SER A 45 -1.95 -6.94 -23.26
N LEU A 46 -2.51 -5.75 -23.52
CA LEU A 46 -2.19 -4.50 -22.82
C LEU A 46 -2.94 -4.34 -21.48
N LEU A 47 -4.10 -4.97 -21.34
CA LEU A 47 -4.97 -4.87 -20.16
C LEU A 47 -4.25 -5.19 -18.83
N PRO A 48 -3.45 -6.26 -18.70
CA PRO A 48 -2.74 -6.59 -17.46
C PRO A 48 -1.71 -5.52 -17.06
N ASP A 49 -1.04 -4.93 -18.04
CA ASP A 49 0.00 -3.92 -17.80
C ASP A 49 -0.65 -2.58 -17.42
N ALA A 50 -1.72 -2.19 -18.11
CA ALA A 50 -2.51 -1.01 -17.79
C ALA A 50 -3.17 -1.11 -16.41
N THR A 51 -3.73 -2.28 -16.05
CA THR A 51 -4.32 -2.50 -14.72
C THR A 51 -3.26 -2.46 -13.62
N SER A 52 -2.08 -3.05 -13.84
CA SER A 52 -0.98 -2.99 -12.89
C SER A 52 -0.47 -1.56 -12.68
N ALA A 53 -0.35 -0.77 -13.75
CA ALA A 53 -0.01 0.65 -13.68
C ALA A 53 -1.08 1.46 -12.92
N GLY A 54 -2.37 1.19 -13.18
CA GLY A 54 -3.48 1.81 -12.45
C GLY A 54 -3.48 1.49 -10.96
N LEU A 55 -3.26 0.23 -10.60
CA LEU A 55 -3.11 -0.22 -9.21
C LEU A 55 -1.90 0.45 -8.54
N ALA A 56 -0.76 0.51 -9.22
CA ALA A 56 0.44 1.19 -8.73
C ALA A 56 0.17 2.66 -8.42
N ALA A 57 -0.52 3.37 -9.32
CA ALA A 57 -0.88 4.77 -9.11
C ALA A 57 -1.85 4.95 -7.93
N ALA A 58 -2.83 4.05 -7.77
CA ALA A 58 -3.75 4.07 -6.64
C ALA A 58 -3.03 3.82 -5.30
N TYR A 59 -2.12 2.84 -5.26
CA TYR A 59 -1.31 2.54 -4.06
C TYR A 59 -0.34 3.68 -3.74
N GLN A 60 0.25 4.31 -4.75
CA GLN A 60 1.09 5.49 -4.56
C GLN A 60 0.29 6.64 -3.92
N LYS A 61 -0.91 6.93 -4.43
CA LYS A 61 -1.79 7.96 -3.86
C LYS A 61 -2.16 7.65 -2.40
N GLN A 62 -2.43 6.38 -2.09
CA GLN A 62 -2.74 5.97 -0.71
C GLN A 62 -1.52 6.09 0.20
N LYS A 63 -0.33 5.66 -0.25
CA LYS A 63 0.95 5.83 0.47
C LYS A 63 1.21 7.30 0.78
N ASP A 64 1.03 8.18 -0.19
CA ASP A 64 1.29 9.61 -0.05
C ASP A 64 0.32 10.27 0.94
N SER A 65 -0.94 9.79 0.99
CA SER A 65 -1.95 10.27 1.95
C SER A 65 -1.52 10.12 3.41
N TYR A 66 -0.72 9.09 3.74
CA TYR A 66 -0.26 8.86 5.12
C TYR A 66 0.92 9.76 5.53
N THR A 67 1.58 10.45 4.60
CA THR A 67 2.69 11.34 4.95
C THR A 67 2.24 12.50 5.84
N LYS A 68 1.06 13.08 5.58
CA LYS A 68 0.52 14.19 6.38
C LYS A 68 0.17 13.77 7.82
N PRO A 69 -0.61 12.67 8.06
CA PRO A 69 -0.84 12.16 9.41
C PRO A 69 0.44 11.83 10.18
N ILE A 70 1.43 11.22 9.53
CA ILE A 70 2.72 10.91 10.18
C ILE A 70 3.41 12.18 10.67
N GLN A 71 3.43 13.23 9.84
CA GLN A 71 4.01 14.53 10.22
C GLN A 71 3.22 15.18 11.36
N LEU A 72 1.88 15.18 11.26
CA LEU A 72 1.01 15.73 12.30
C LEU A 72 1.25 15.07 13.66
N TRP A 73 1.22 13.74 13.72
CA TRP A 73 1.44 13.00 14.97
C TRP A 73 2.87 13.14 15.49
N SER A 74 3.86 13.32 14.60
CA SER A 74 5.22 13.66 15.02
C SER A 74 5.29 15.03 15.68
N ILE A 75 4.60 16.04 15.12
CA ILE A 75 4.53 17.39 15.70
C ILE A 75 3.84 17.35 17.06
N VAL A 76 2.71 16.63 17.17
CA VAL A 76 1.98 16.45 18.44
C VAL A 76 2.88 15.79 19.49
N PHE A 77 3.64 14.77 19.12
CA PHE A 77 4.58 14.10 20.03
C PHE A 77 5.68 15.06 20.53
N PHE A 78 6.33 15.80 19.64
CA PHE A 78 7.34 16.79 20.03
C PHE A 78 6.76 17.95 20.86
N ALA A 79 5.56 18.42 20.51
CA ALA A 79 4.87 19.44 21.29
C ALA A 79 4.54 18.94 22.71
N THR A 80 4.13 17.68 22.85
CA THR A 80 3.83 17.07 24.15
C THR A 80 5.10 16.97 25.02
N ILE A 81 6.23 16.57 24.44
CA ILE A 81 7.52 16.55 25.14
C ILE A 81 7.91 17.97 25.56
N PHE A 82 7.79 18.94 24.64
CA PHE A 82 8.15 20.32 24.92
C PHE A 82 7.33 20.91 26.09
N ILE A 83 6.03 20.64 26.13
CA ILE A 83 5.14 21.05 27.24
C ILE A 83 5.57 20.38 28.55
N MET A 84 5.85 19.06 28.55
CA MET A 84 6.33 18.35 29.73
C MET A 84 7.65 18.93 30.26
N THR A 85 8.63 19.12 29.38
CA THR A 85 9.94 19.66 29.76
C THR A 85 9.84 21.11 30.24
N SER A 86 9.00 21.93 29.59
CA SER A 86 8.77 23.31 30.00
C SER A 86 8.12 23.40 31.39
N LEU A 87 7.10 22.56 31.65
CA LEU A 87 6.44 22.53 32.95
C LEU A 87 7.37 22.02 34.06
N GLY A 88 8.13 20.96 33.79
CA GLY A 88 9.14 20.46 34.74
C GLY A 88 10.22 21.51 35.03
N GLY A 89 10.72 22.20 34.00
CA GLY A 89 11.67 23.29 34.13
C GLY A 89 11.12 24.47 34.95
N TYR A 90 9.84 24.82 34.76
CA TYR A 90 9.18 25.85 35.54
C TYR A 90 9.08 25.51 37.03
N ILE A 91 8.77 24.25 37.37
CA ILE A 91 8.74 23.77 38.76
C ILE A 91 10.14 23.87 39.39
N ILE A 92 11.18 23.41 38.68
CA ILE A 92 12.58 23.49 39.17
C ILE A 92 13.01 24.95 39.36
N TYR A 93 12.68 25.83 38.41
CA TYR A 93 12.98 27.27 38.52
C TYR A 93 12.32 27.93 39.73
N ARG A 94 11.03 27.63 39.98
CA ARG A 94 10.29 28.10 41.15
C ARG A 94 10.87 27.60 42.48
N HIS A 95 11.38 26.37 42.48
CA HIS A 95 12.04 25.78 43.65
C HIS A 95 13.38 26.47 43.94
N PHE A 96 14.23 26.71 42.93
CA PHE A 96 15.49 27.44 43.09
C PHE A 96 15.31 28.88 43.60
N GLN A 97 14.22 29.55 43.22
CA GLN A 97 13.91 30.91 43.69
C GLN A 97 13.27 30.96 45.09
N SER A 98 12.76 29.83 45.60
CA SER A 98 12.17 29.77 46.93
C SER A 98 13.26 29.53 47.98
N THR A 99 13.36 30.41 48.98
CA THR A 99 14.33 30.32 50.07
C THR A 99 13.98 29.29 51.16
N LYS A 100 12.93 28.47 50.93
CA LYS A 100 12.51 27.41 51.85
C LYS A 100 13.08 26.07 51.39
N ILE A 101 13.72 25.37 52.32
CA ILE A 101 14.14 23.98 52.14
C ILE A 101 12.86 23.14 52.08
N ASP A 102 12.44 22.75 50.88
CA ASP A 102 11.29 21.85 50.72
C ASP A 102 11.66 20.46 51.26
N THR A 103 10.85 19.95 52.18
CA THR A 103 11.01 18.58 52.67
C THR A 103 10.53 17.62 51.57
N LEU A 104 11.02 16.37 51.52
CA LEU A 104 10.56 15.35 50.54
C LEU A 104 9.02 15.26 50.41
N ASN A 105 8.31 15.51 51.51
CA ASN A 105 6.84 15.52 51.55
C ASN A 105 6.22 16.67 50.74
N ASP A 106 6.81 17.85 50.73
CA ASP A 106 6.29 19.01 49.99
C ASP A 106 6.42 18.80 48.48
N ALA A 107 7.52 18.19 48.04
CA ALA A 107 7.72 17.78 46.65
C ALA A 107 6.69 16.73 46.21
N LEU A 108 6.39 15.74 47.06
CA LEU A 108 5.37 14.73 46.79
C LEU A 108 3.96 15.33 46.71
N ILE A 109 3.62 16.26 47.59
CA ILE A 109 2.31 16.95 47.56
C ILE A 109 2.17 17.80 46.30
N SER A 110 3.24 18.47 45.86
CA SER A 110 3.22 19.23 44.60
C SER A 110 3.04 18.33 43.39
N LEU A 111 3.72 17.18 43.33
CA LEU A 111 3.51 16.18 42.27
C LEU A 111 2.07 15.64 42.25
N LEU A 112 1.49 15.41 43.44
CA LEU A 112 0.12 14.91 43.56
C LEU A 112 -0.91 15.96 43.10
N LYS A 113 -0.64 17.25 43.33
CA LYS A 113 -1.46 18.37 42.87
C LYS A 113 -1.43 18.52 41.35
N ASP A 114 -0.27 18.27 40.73
CA ASP A 114 -0.08 18.42 39.29
C ASP A 114 -0.45 17.13 38.51
N LEU A 115 -0.72 16.03 39.21
CA LEU A 115 -1.08 14.72 38.67
C LEU A 115 -2.23 14.75 37.63
N PRO A 116 -3.31 15.55 37.79
CA PRO A 116 -4.36 15.69 36.79
C PRO A 116 -3.89 16.24 35.45
N PHE A 117 -2.74 16.93 35.41
CA PHE A 117 -2.12 17.44 34.19
C PHE A 117 -1.12 16.44 33.59
N PHE A 118 -0.37 15.72 34.43
CA PHE A 118 0.57 14.70 33.97
C PHE A 118 -0.12 13.49 33.31
N ILE A 119 -1.23 13.01 33.87
CA ILE A 119 -1.92 11.80 33.36
C ILE A 119 -2.36 11.97 31.88
N PRO A 120 -3.13 13.03 31.50
CA PRO A 120 -3.51 13.23 30.11
C PRO A 120 -2.32 13.47 29.18
N THR A 121 -1.26 14.11 29.67
CA THR A 121 -0.07 14.43 28.87
C THR A 121 0.74 13.16 28.56
N ILE A 122 0.93 12.28 29.53
CA ILE A 122 1.58 10.97 29.34
C ILE A 122 0.75 10.10 28.40
N TRP A 123 -0.57 10.07 28.60
CA TRP A 123 -1.48 9.35 27.72
C TRP A 123 -1.42 9.88 26.28
N LEU A 124 -1.42 11.20 26.09
CA LEU A 124 -1.32 11.83 24.78
C LEU A 124 0.01 11.50 24.10
N ALA A 125 1.13 11.50 24.83
CA ALA A 125 2.43 11.10 24.30
C ALA A 125 2.44 9.63 23.83
N ALA A 126 1.89 8.71 24.65
CA ALA A 126 1.77 7.30 24.31
C ALA A 126 0.84 7.09 23.10
N PHE A 127 -0.30 7.78 23.08
CA PHE A 127 -1.27 7.73 21.98
C PHE A 127 -0.66 8.25 20.66
N ALA A 128 -0.02 9.42 20.69
CA ALA A 128 0.64 10.01 19.52
C ALA A 128 1.76 9.11 18.98
N SER A 129 2.56 8.52 19.87
CA SER A 129 3.61 7.56 19.49
C SER A 129 3.03 6.33 18.79
N LYS A 130 2.00 5.70 19.37
CA LYS A 130 1.32 4.54 18.78
C LYS A 130 0.71 4.89 17.43
N GLN A 131 0.01 6.02 17.34
CA GLN A 131 -0.65 6.45 16.11
C GLN A 131 0.37 6.76 14.99
N GLN A 132 1.51 7.36 15.33
CA GLN A 132 2.61 7.57 14.39
C GLN A 132 3.19 6.24 13.88
N SER A 133 3.37 5.25 14.76
CA SER A 133 3.83 3.91 14.39
C SER A 133 2.87 3.24 13.40
N GLN A 134 1.57 3.26 13.70
CA GLN A 134 0.53 2.69 12.83
C GLN A 134 0.51 3.32 11.43
N TYR A 135 0.60 4.64 11.32
CA TYR A 135 0.62 5.28 10.00
C TYR A 135 1.91 5.01 9.21
N LYS A 136 3.06 4.93 9.89
CA LYS A 136 4.32 4.52 9.25
C LYS A 136 4.23 3.10 8.70
N ARG A 137 3.66 2.17 9.48
CA ARG A 137 3.39 0.80 9.05
C ARG A 137 2.52 0.80 7.80
N LEU A 138 1.37 1.46 7.86
CA LEU A 138 0.42 1.51 6.74
C LEU A 138 1.07 2.11 5.49
N LYS A 139 1.89 3.16 5.63
CA LYS A 139 2.68 3.71 4.52
C LYS A 139 3.64 2.68 3.91
N GLN A 140 4.34 1.89 4.72
CA GLN A 140 5.24 0.83 4.22
C GLN A 140 4.48 -0.29 3.51
N GLU A 141 3.31 -0.67 4.01
CA GLU A 141 2.45 -1.67 3.35
C GLU A 141 2.02 -1.22 1.95
N TYR A 142 1.58 0.03 1.83
CA TYR A 142 1.18 0.57 0.52
C TYR A 142 2.38 0.83 -0.40
N ALA A 143 3.55 1.20 0.14
CA ALA A 143 4.78 1.29 -0.64
C ALA A 143 5.23 -0.07 -1.20
N PHE A 144 5.04 -1.15 -0.43
CA PHE A 144 5.29 -2.51 -0.87
C PHE A 144 4.29 -2.93 -1.96
N LYS A 145 2.99 -2.68 -1.76
CA LYS A 145 1.94 -2.94 -2.77
C LYS A 145 2.19 -2.17 -4.08
N GLU A 146 2.60 -0.91 -3.99
CA GLU A 146 3.00 -0.10 -5.14
C GLU A 146 4.18 -0.72 -5.89
N THR A 147 5.25 -1.10 -5.18
CA THR A 147 6.43 -1.71 -5.78
C THR A 147 6.10 -3.02 -6.50
N ASN A 148 5.30 -3.89 -5.86
CA ASN A 148 4.88 -5.15 -6.46
C ASN A 148 4.01 -4.94 -7.71
N ALA A 149 3.12 -3.94 -7.70
CA ALA A 149 2.34 -3.58 -8.88
C ALA A 149 3.22 -3.00 -10.00
N LYS A 150 4.24 -2.20 -9.67
CA LYS A 150 5.18 -1.66 -10.67
C LYS A 150 6.09 -2.74 -11.29
N SER A 151 6.52 -3.73 -10.49
CA SER A 151 7.43 -4.77 -10.95
C SER A 151 6.74 -5.90 -11.73
N PHE A 152 5.41 -5.99 -11.69
CA PHE A 152 4.62 -7.04 -12.36
C PHE A 152 4.98 -7.21 -13.84
N HIS A 153 5.02 -6.11 -14.61
CA HIS A 153 5.35 -6.15 -16.04
C HIS A 153 6.75 -6.74 -16.28
N GLY A 154 7.76 -6.26 -15.54
CA GLY A 154 9.13 -6.76 -15.68
C GLY A 154 9.29 -8.23 -15.27
N HIS A 155 8.56 -8.69 -14.24
CA HIS A 155 8.56 -10.10 -13.87
C HIS A 155 7.89 -10.97 -14.95
N LYS A 156 6.76 -10.51 -15.51
CA LYS A 156 6.08 -11.18 -16.61
C LYS A 156 7.00 -11.30 -17.84
N GLU A 157 7.64 -10.21 -18.25
CA GLU A 157 8.57 -10.19 -19.39
C GLU A 157 9.75 -11.15 -19.18
N GLN A 158 10.34 -11.16 -17.98
CA GLN A 158 11.42 -12.10 -17.64
C GLN A 158 10.98 -13.57 -17.71
N ILE A 159 9.79 -13.88 -17.19
CA ILE A 159 9.20 -15.23 -17.26
C ILE A 159 8.96 -15.63 -18.72
N GLU A 160 8.39 -14.73 -19.53
CA GLU A 160 8.13 -14.97 -20.96
C GLU A 160 9.41 -15.19 -21.76
N ARG A 161 10.45 -14.41 -21.50
CA ARG A 161 11.77 -14.57 -22.13
C ARG A 161 12.40 -15.91 -21.79
N LEU A 162 12.39 -16.28 -20.50
CA LEU A 162 12.93 -17.56 -20.03
C LEU A 162 12.20 -18.77 -20.63
N MET A 163 10.89 -18.68 -20.86
CA MET A 163 10.12 -19.72 -21.56
C MET A 163 10.48 -19.83 -23.05
N LYS A 164 10.72 -18.70 -23.73
CA LYS A 164 11.03 -18.68 -25.18
C LYS A 164 12.45 -19.12 -25.50
N GLU A 165 13.42 -18.80 -24.65
CA GLU A 165 14.85 -19.10 -24.87
C GLU A 165 15.22 -20.58 -24.61
N GLY A 166 14.27 -21.43 -24.21
CA GLY A 166 14.49 -22.88 -24.01
C GLY A 166 15.46 -23.24 -22.88
N GLY A 167 15.94 -22.25 -22.12
CA GLY A 167 16.97 -22.41 -21.08
C GLY A 167 16.45 -22.61 -19.66
N ALA A 168 15.14 -22.49 -19.43
CA ALA A 168 14.56 -22.70 -18.11
C ALA A 168 13.93 -24.09 -18.01
N ASP A 169 14.52 -24.94 -17.17
CA ASP A 169 13.86 -26.17 -16.73
C ASP A 169 12.51 -25.80 -16.10
N LYS A 170 11.45 -26.56 -16.42
CA LYS A 170 10.07 -26.25 -15.98
C LYS A 170 10.00 -26.13 -14.44
N GLU A 171 10.87 -26.87 -13.76
CA GLU A 171 11.03 -26.85 -12.32
C GLU A 171 11.64 -25.52 -11.80
N LEU A 172 12.61 -24.96 -12.51
CA LEU A 172 13.26 -23.69 -12.15
C LEU A 172 12.32 -22.50 -12.36
N LEU A 173 11.51 -22.53 -13.43
CA LEU A 173 10.44 -21.55 -13.65
C LEU A 173 9.36 -21.63 -12.55
N SER A 174 8.95 -22.85 -12.19
CA SER A 174 8.02 -23.09 -11.09
C SER A 174 8.57 -22.57 -9.76
N ALA A 175 9.86 -22.83 -9.48
CA ALA A 175 10.53 -22.34 -8.28
C ALA A 175 10.61 -20.81 -8.25
N LEU A 176 10.89 -20.15 -9.39
CA LEU A 176 10.91 -18.69 -9.49
C LEU A 176 9.52 -18.09 -9.23
N VAL A 177 8.48 -18.64 -9.84
CA VAL A 177 7.09 -18.18 -9.63
C VAL A 177 6.68 -18.39 -8.18
N ALA A 178 6.98 -19.56 -7.60
CA ALA A 178 6.73 -19.83 -6.19
C ALA A 178 7.46 -18.84 -5.28
N GLN A 179 8.73 -18.54 -5.57
CA GLN A 179 9.51 -17.57 -4.81
C GLN A 179 8.95 -16.14 -4.94
N LEU A 180 8.52 -15.73 -6.13
CA LEU A 180 7.85 -14.43 -6.34
C LEU A 180 6.55 -14.33 -5.55
N VAL A 181 5.75 -15.42 -5.51
CA VAL A 181 4.54 -15.49 -4.67
C VAL A 181 4.90 -15.37 -3.20
N VAL A 182 5.92 -16.08 -2.72
CA VAL A 182 6.38 -16.00 -1.32
C VAL A 182 6.85 -14.59 -0.97
N ILE A 183 7.69 -13.97 -1.80
CA ILE A 183 8.20 -12.61 -1.58
C ILE A 183 7.03 -11.61 -1.58
N THR A 184 6.12 -11.69 -2.55
CA THR A 184 4.95 -10.82 -2.65
C THR A 184 3.99 -11.00 -1.48
N ALA A 185 3.90 -12.21 -0.92
CA ALA A 185 3.08 -12.51 0.27
C ALA A 185 3.73 -12.01 1.57
N GLN A 186 5.07 -11.93 1.64
CA GLN A 186 5.79 -11.41 2.79
C GLN A 186 5.77 -9.87 2.80
N ASN A 187 4.76 -9.30 3.45
CA ASN A 187 4.71 -7.86 3.67
C ASN A 187 5.83 -7.41 4.64
N PRO A 188 6.73 -6.49 4.24
CA PRO A 188 7.80 -5.98 5.11
C PRO A 188 7.29 -5.32 6.40
N SER A 189 6.02 -4.88 6.44
CA SER A 189 5.42 -4.36 7.66
C SER A 189 5.23 -5.43 8.75
N ASN A 190 5.12 -6.71 8.37
CA ASN A 190 4.88 -7.81 9.31
C ASN A 190 6.14 -8.17 10.12
N THR A 191 7.34 -7.87 9.61
CA THR A 191 8.58 -8.07 10.39
C THR A 191 8.76 -7.02 11.46
N LEU A 192 8.15 -5.84 11.30
CA LEU A 192 8.05 -4.82 12.35
C LEU A 192 7.06 -5.23 13.46
N ASP A 193 6.15 -6.15 13.17
CA ASP A 193 5.10 -6.66 14.06
C ASP A 193 5.56 -7.87 14.90
N ASN A 194 6.87 -8.13 14.96
CA ASN A 194 7.36 -9.20 15.81
C ASN A 194 7.01 -8.85 17.27
N LYS A 195 6.21 -9.73 17.91
CA LYS A 195 5.74 -9.66 19.30
C LYS A 195 6.82 -9.37 20.37
N SER A 196 8.11 -9.36 20.00
CA SER A 196 9.20 -8.85 20.84
C SER A 196 9.21 -7.32 21.02
N HIS A 197 8.49 -6.56 20.19
CA HIS A 197 8.19 -5.15 20.45
C HIS A 197 6.72 -5.02 20.83
N GLU A 198 6.36 -5.52 22.03
CA GLU A 198 5.15 -5.04 22.70
C GLU A 198 5.18 -3.51 22.68
N ASP A 199 4.24 -2.89 21.97
CA ASP A 199 3.97 -1.44 21.88
C ASP A 199 3.76 -0.76 23.25
N SER A 200 3.89 -1.51 24.35
CA SER A 200 3.89 -1.01 25.71
C SER A 200 5.16 -0.18 25.96
N PRO A 201 5.01 1.12 26.32
CA PRO A 201 6.14 1.94 26.72
C PRO A 201 6.99 1.22 27.79
N PRO A 202 8.32 1.40 27.84
CA PRO A 202 9.19 0.74 28.83
C PRO A 202 8.70 0.90 30.27
N ILE A 203 8.04 2.02 30.55
CA ILE A 203 7.43 2.36 31.84
C ILE A 203 6.28 1.40 32.17
N PHE A 204 5.47 1.01 31.18
CA PHE A 204 4.34 0.08 31.38
C PHE A 204 4.84 -1.32 31.74
N LYS A 205 5.93 -1.79 31.11
CA LYS A 205 6.60 -3.06 31.48
C LYS A 205 7.19 -3.00 32.89
N LEU A 206 7.75 -1.85 33.28
CA LEU A 206 8.23 -1.63 34.65
C LEU A 206 7.07 -1.66 35.65
N VAL A 207 5.97 -0.95 35.36
CA VAL A 207 4.78 -0.94 36.21
C VAL A 207 4.17 -2.33 36.33
N GLU A 208 4.08 -3.11 35.24
CA GLU A 208 3.54 -4.47 35.28
C GLU A 208 4.46 -5.45 36.02
N LYS A 209 5.78 -5.28 35.90
CA LYS A 209 6.78 -6.08 36.63
C LYS A 209 6.75 -5.81 38.15
N TYR A 210 6.49 -4.58 38.57
CA TYR A 210 6.51 -4.18 39.99
C TYR A 210 5.12 -4.08 40.64
N PHE A 211 4.05 -3.93 39.85
CA PHE A 211 2.65 -3.83 40.30
C PHE A 211 1.72 -4.74 39.45
N PRO A 212 1.80 -6.07 39.61
CA PRO A 212 1.04 -7.04 38.81
C PRO A 212 -0.48 -7.01 39.05
N SER A 213 -0.96 -6.32 40.09
CA SER A 213 -2.40 -6.21 40.41
C SER A 213 -3.17 -5.28 39.47
N PHE A 214 -2.49 -4.41 38.71
CA PHE A 214 -3.15 -3.45 37.80
C PHE A 214 -3.56 -4.08 36.45
N SER A 215 -2.93 -5.19 36.06
CA SER A 215 -3.18 -5.93 34.81
C SER A 215 -4.41 -6.86 34.91
N LYS A 216 -4.64 -7.43 36.10
CA LYS A 216 -5.70 -8.42 36.37
C LYS A 216 -7.15 -7.92 36.22
N GLY A 217 -7.36 -6.61 36.01
CA GLY A 217 -8.68 -6.01 35.82
C GLY A 217 -9.13 -5.87 34.36
N LYS A 218 -8.24 -6.09 33.38
CA LYS A 218 -8.58 -5.90 31.95
C LYS A 218 -8.97 -7.17 31.19
N ASP A 219 -8.83 -8.35 31.81
CA ASP A 219 -9.19 -9.65 31.21
C ASP A 219 -10.61 -10.12 31.62
N LYS A 220 -11.41 -9.25 32.22
CA LYS A 220 -12.82 -9.51 32.54
C LYS A 220 -13.71 -8.36 32.07
N GLU A 221 -13.73 -8.13 30.75
CA GLU A 221 -14.90 -7.64 30.00
C GLU A 221 -14.72 -7.95 28.52
#